data_AF-A0A8X6VKF3-F1
#
_entry.id   AF-A0A8X6VKF3-F1
#
_cell.length_a   1.000
_cell.length_b   1.000
_cell.length_c   1.000
_cell.angle_alpha   90.00
_cell.angle_beta   90.00
_cell.angle_gamma   90.00
#
_symmetry.space_group_name_H-M   'P 1'
#
loop_
_entity.id
_entity.type
_entity.pdbx_description
1 polymer ?
#
loop_
_entity_poly.entity_id
_entity_poly.type
_entity_poly.pdbx_seq_one_letter_code
_entity_poly.pdbx_strand_id
1 'polypeptide(L)'
;MSRGKQRSAFDQVSDFDRGRIVAYRDCGFMSARTIRRRLLHSGLSARRPLLGLPLTQIHRRLRRNWCDERRMWAEQWNEVVFTDESRVCLQHHDGRIRVWRHHGERMLNTCVMHRHTGPAPGIIVWRQY
;
A
#
# COMPACT_ATOMS: atom_id res chain seq x y z
N MET A 1 28.73 -2.96 19.24
CA MET A 1 27.55 -3.45 18.49
C MET A 1 26.40 -2.47 18.70
N SER A 2 26.09 -1.65 17.69
CA SER A 2 25.05 -0.59 17.79
C SER A 2 23.66 -1.19 17.52
N ARG A 3 22.74 -1.08 18.49
CA ARG A 3 21.35 -1.51 18.34
C ARG A 3 20.65 -0.59 17.35
N GLY A 4 20.33 -1.11 16.17
CA GLY A 4 19.54 -0.40 15.17
C GLY A 4 18.20 0.05 15.77
N LYS A 5 17.99 1.37 15.80
CA LYS A 5 16.80 2.01 16.35
C LYS A 5 15.59 1.54 15.53
N GLN A 6 14.73 0.69 16.11
CA GLN A 6 13.46 0.33 15.49
C GLN A 6 12.68 1.63 15.23
N ARG A 7 12.41 1.93 13.95
CA ARG A 7 11.58 3.08 13.57
C ARG A 7 10.22 2.93 14.22
N SER A 8 9.79 3.95 14.93
CA SER A 8 8.53 3.92 15.67
C SER A 8 7.37 3.85 14.68
N ALA A 9 6.24 3.26 15.07
CA ALA A 9 5.05 3.20 14.22
C ALA A 9 4.54 4.59 13.77
N PHE A 10 4.95 5.66 14.46
CA PHE A 10 4.70 7.06 14.12
C PHE A 10 5.45 7.50 12.84
N ASP A 11 6.61 6.91 12.58
CA ASP A 11 7.44 7.23 11.42
C ASP A 11 6.87 6.61 10.12
N GLN A 12 5.86 5.75 10.21
CA GLN A 12 5.17 5.14 9.06
C GLN A 12 3.89 5.89 8.66
N VAL A 13 3.54 6.95 9.38
CA VAL A 13 2.33 7.75 9.17
C VAL A 13 2.67 8.93 8.25
N SER A 14 1.76 9.30 7.33
CA SER A 14 1.96 10.41 6.39
C SER A 14 2.21 11.73 7.13
N ASP A 15 3.00 12.67 6.60
CA ASP A 15 3.31 13.95 7.27
C ASP A 15 2.05 14.76 7.61
N PHE A 16 0.99 14.60 6.82
CA PHE A 16 -0.32 15.19 7.07
C PHE A 16 -1.05 14.55 8.27
N ASP A 17 -1.01 13.22 8.37
CA ASP A 17 -1.56 12.48 9.51
C ASP A 17 -0.70 12.70 10.78
N ARG A 18 0.61 12.88 10.64
CA ARG A 18 1.51 13.31 11.73
C ARG A 18 1.08 14.67 12.26
N GLY A 19 0.80 15.65 11.40
CA GLY A 19 0.34 16.98 11.81
C GLY A 19 -0.94 16.95 12.65
N ARG A 20 -1.90 16.08 12.32
CA ARG A 20 -3.11 15.91 13.14
C ARG A 20 -2.83 15.13 14.42
N ILE A 21 -2.02 14.07 14.39
CA ILE A 21 -1.65 13.29 15.59
C ILE A 21 -0.82 14.12 16.58
N VAL A 22 0.06 15.00 16.11
CA VAL A 22 0.85 15.93 16.93
C VAL A 22 -0.05 16.96 17.61
N ALA A 23 -1.00 17.56 16.89
CA ALA A 23 -1.99 18.45 17.48
C ALA A 23 -2.85 17.77 18.58
N TYR A 24 -3.05 16.45 18.51
CA TYR A 24 -3.73 15.66 19.55
C TYR A 24 -2.78 15.15 20.68
N ARG A 25 -1.46 15.32 20.54
CA ARG A 25 -0.46 14.92 21.55
C ARG A 25 -0.10 16.08 22.49
N ASP A 26 -0.20 17.32 22.02
CA ASP A 26 0.16 18.52 22.79
C ASP A 26 -0.88 18.89 23.89
N CYS A 27 -2.03 18.22 23.89
CA CYS A 27 -2.96 18.21 25.02
C CYS A 27 -2.82 16.86 25.76
N GLY A 28 -2.25 16.90 26.98
CA GLY A 28 -1.82 15.76 27.80
C GLY A 28 -2.54 14.41 27.64
N PHE A 29 -1.75 13.33 27.60
CA PHE A 29 -2.15 11.90 27.62
C PHE A 29 -3.57 11.58 27.15
N MET A 30 -3.90 11.91 25.90
CA MET A 30 -5.14 11.47 25.29
C MET A 30 -5.18 9.93 25.15
N SER A 31 -6.21 9.29 25.72
CA SER A 31 -6.42 7.85 25.52
C SER A 31 -6.72 7.54 24.05
N ALA A 32 -6.31 6.34 23.58
CA ALA A 32 -6.62 5.87 22.24
C ALA A 32 -8.14 5.85 21.95
N ARG A 33 -8.96 5.64 22.98
CA ARG A 33 -10.43 5.72 22.90
C ARG A 33 -10.90 7.12 22.53
N THR A 34 -10.33 8.15 23.14
CA THR A 34 -10.68 9.55 22.87
C THR A 34 -10.29 9.94 21.45
N ILE A 35 -9.09 9.54 21.00
CA ILE A 35 -8.62 9.75 19.62
C ILE A 35 -9.59 9.09 18.63
N ARG A 36 -9.95 7.82 18.85
CA ARG A 36 -10.86 7.07 17.98
C ARG A 36 -12.23 7.76 17.86
N ARG A 37 -12.80 8.22 18.97
CA ARG A 37 -14.10 8.92 18.99
C ARG A 37 -14.04 10.22 18.20
N ARG A 38 -12.98 11.02 18.37
CA ARG A 38 -12.80 12.28 17.63
C ARG A 38 -12.64 12.03 16.12
N LEU A 39 -11.88 11.00 15.73
CA LEU A 39 -11.73 10.61 14.32
C LEU A 39 -13.08 10.18 13.73
N LEU A 40 -13.84 9.33 14.42
CA LEU A 40 -15.18 8.92 13.97
C LEU A 40 -16.15 10.12 13.89
N HIS A 41 -16.15 11.00 14.88
CA HIS A 41 -17.01 12.18 14.91
C HIS A 41 -16.71 13.14 13.75
N SER A 42 -15.44 13.26 13.36
CA SER A 42 -15.03 14.02 12.17
C SER A 42 -15.26 13.28 10.85
N GLY A 43 -15.92 12.11 10.85
CA GLY A 43 -16.29 11.37 9.64
C GLY A 43 -15.19 10.45 9.08
N LEU A 44 -14.05 10.31 9.77
CA LEU A 44 -12.99 9.39 9.39
C LEU A 44 -13.28 7.99 9.89
N SER A 45 -12.97 6.99 9.05
CA SER A 45 -13.12 5.57 9.41
C SER A 45 -11.82 4.81 9.19
N ALA A 46 -11.51 3.87 10.07
CA ALA A 46 -10.39 2.96 9.91
C ALA A 46 -10.67 1.92 8.81
N ARG A 47 -10.10 2.12 7.62
CA ARG A 47 -10.30 1.28 6.43
C ARG A 47 -9.00 0.55 6.06
N ARG A 48 -9.13 -0.51 5.24
CA ARG A 48 -7.95 -1.11 4.61
C ARG A 48 -7.38 -0.16 3.55
N PRO A 49 -6.06 0.07 3.55
CA PRO A 49 -5.38 0.81 2.49
C PRO A 49 -5.59 0.09 1.14
N LEU A 50 -5.47 0.84 0.05
CA LEU A 50 -5.30 0.21 -1.25
C LEU A 50 -3.82 -0.20 -1.38
N LEU A 51 -3.56 -1.44 -1.76
CA LEU A 51 -2.20 -1.88 -2.09
C LEU A 51 -1.93 -1.56 -3.55
N GLY A 52 -0.95 -0.70 -3.81
CA GLY A 52 -0.58 -0.28 -5.16
C GLY A 52 0.90 -0.54 -5.44
N LEU A 53 1.24 -0.84 -6.70
CA LEU A 53 2.63 -0.79 -7.14
C LEU A 53 3.05 0.67 -7.34
N PRO A 54 4.25 1.07 -6.89
CA PRO A 54 4.77 2.41 -7.16
C PRO A 54 5.11 2.54 -8.65
N LEU A 55 4.14 2.97 -9.45
CA LEU A 55 4.34 3.22 -10.88
C LEU A 55 4.75 4.68 -11.11
N THR A 56 5.92 4.88 -11.72
CA THR A 56 6.37 6.16 -12.26
C THR A 56 5.42 6.62 -13.39
N GLN A 57 5.44 7.92 -13.72
CA GLN A 57 4.64 8.45 -14.81
C GLN A 57 4.97 7.77 -16.15
N ILE A 58 6.25 7.45 -16.38
CA ILE A 58 6.71 6.74 -17.57
C ILE A 58 6.08 5.33 -17.62
N HIS A 59 6.15 4.57 -16.52
CA HIS A 59 5.54 3.23 -16.47
C HIS A 59 4.04 3.28 -16.73
N ARG A 60 3.32 4.29 -16.22
CA ARG A 60 1.88 4.44 -16.47
C ARG A 60 1.58 4.68 -17.95
N ARG A 61 2.35 5.54 -18.61
CA ARG A 61 2.20 5.83 -20.04
C ARG A 61 2.48 4.58 -20.88
N LEU A 62 3.60 3.90 -20.63
CA LEU A 62 3.96 2.68 -21.38
C LEU A 62 2.92 1.59 -21.23
N ARG A 63 2.42 1.34 -20.01
CA ARG A 63 1.37 0.35 -19.76
C ARG A 63 0.06 0.71 -20.48
N ARG A 64 -0.32 1.99 -20.48
CA ARG A 64 -1.51 2.45 -21.21
C ARG A 64 -1.36 2.21 -22.71
N ASN A 65 -0.25 2.66 -23.29
CA ASN A 65 0.02 2.48 -24.72
C ASN A 65 0.00 0.99 -25.10
N TRP A 66 0.64 0.14 -24.30
CA TRP A 66 0.65 -1.31 -24.53
C TRP A 66 -0.77 -1.92 -24.53
N CYS A 67 -1.63 -1.48 -23.61
CA CYS A 67 -3.04 -1.88 -23.58
C CYS A 67 -3.82 -1.36 -24.79
N ASP A 68 -3.60 -0.10 -25.19
CA ASP A 68 -4.31 0.52 -26.31
C ASP A 68 -3.94 -0.15 -27.64
N GLU A 69 -2.66 -0.46 -27.86
CA GLU A 69 -2.17 -1.20 -29.04
C GLU A 69 -2.79 -2.59 -29.19
N ARG A 70 -3.10 -3.25 -28.07
CA ARG A 70 -3.58 -4.65 -28.01
C ARG A 70 -5.05 -4.74 -27.63
N ARG A 71 -5.77 -3.62 -27.64
CA ARG A 71 -7.15 -3.53 -27.16
C ARG A 71 -8.12 -4.44 -27.93
N MET A 72 -7.85 -4.67 -29.21
CA MET A 72 -8.67 -5.50 -30.10
C MET A 72 -8.08 -6.88 -30.38
N TRP A 73 -7.04 -7.29 -29.65
CA TRP A 73 -6.47 -8.62 -29.80
C TRP A 73 -7.44 -9.68 -29.25
N ALA A 74 -7.66 -10.73 -30.04
CA ALA A 74 -8.45 -11.90 -29.67
C ALA A 74 -7.62 -13.16 -29.92
N GLU A 75 -7.62 -13.68 -31.15
CA GLU A 75 -6.89 -14.90 -31.52
C GLU A 75 -5.36 -14.75 -31.38
N GLN A 76 -4.85 -13.52 -31.48
CA GLN A 76 -3.43 -13.21 -31.29
C GLN A 76 -2.91 -13.60 -29.90
N TRP A 77 -3.78 -13.69 -28.88
CA TRP A 77 -3.37 -14.14 -27.56
C TRP A 77 -2.93 -15.62 -27.54
N ASN A 78 -3.39 -16.44 -28.49
CA ASN A 78 -3.05 -17.86 -28.57
C ASN A 78 -1.58 -18.10 -28.98
N GLU A 79 -0.94 -17.11 -29.60
CA GLU A 79 0.47 -17.19 -30.01
C GLU A 79 1.42 -16.70 -28.91
N VAL A 80 0.88 -16.10 -27.84
CA VAL A 80 1.68 -15.52 -26.77
C VAL A 80 1.90 -16.55 -25.67
N VAL A 81 3.15 -16.97 -25.52
CA VAL A 81 3.59 -17.79 -24.38
C VAL A 81 4.01 -16.87 -23.23
N PHE A 82 3.35 -16.99 -22.08
CA PHE A 82 3.70 -16.21 -20.90
C PHE A 82 4.64 -17.00 -20.00
N THR A 83 5.69 -16.34 -19.50
CA THR A 83 6.58 -16.88 -18.48
C THR A 83 6.65 -15.90 -17.32
N ASP A 84 6.74 -16.42 -16.10
CA ASP A 84 6.94 -15.61 -14.91
C ASP A 84 7.73 -16.36 -13.85
N GLU A 85 8.37 -15.57 -12.99
CA GLU A 85 9.06 -16.02 -11.79
C GLU A 85 8.23 -15.61 -10.58
N SER A 86 7.60 -16.60 -9.92
CA SER A 86 6.76 -16.36 -8.76
C SER A 86 7.47 -16.75 -7.47
N ARG A 87 7.41 -15.87 -6.46
CA ARG A 87 7.95 -16.15 -5.11
C ARG A 87 6.84 -16.56 -4.14
N VAL A 88 6.95 -17.75 -3.57
CA VAL A 88 6.11 -18.24 -2.47
C VAL A 88 6.76 -17.85 -1.15
N CYS A 89 6.21 -16.85 -0.46
CA CYS A 89 6.72 -16.39 0.83
C CYS A 89 6.30 -17.32 1.97
N LEU A 90 7.24 -17.72 2.82
CA LEU A 90 6.98 -18.55 4.01
C LEU A 90 6.41 -17.73 5.18
N GLN A 91 6.61 -16.42 5.16
CA GLN A 91 6.01 -15.47 6.08
C GLN A 91 5.34 -14.35 5.28
N HIS A 92 4.10 -14.02 5.63
CA HIS A 92 3.36 -12.91 5.01
C HIS A 92 3.05 -11.85 6.06
N HIS A 93 3.10 -10.58 5.65
CA HIS A 93 2.49 -9.53 6.45
C HIS A 93 0.98 -9.78 6.51
N ASP A 94 0.41 -9.85 7.72
CA ASP A 94 -1.00 -10.16 7.97
C ASP A 94 -2.00 -9.08 7.50
N GLY A 95 -1.50 -8.02 6.86
CA GLY A 95 -2.32 -6.95 6.28
C GLY A 95 -3.13 -6.17 7.31
N ARG A 96 -2.76 -6.21 8.61
CA ARG A 96 -3.50 -5.53 9.69
C ARG A 96 -3.35 -4.02 9.71
N ILE A 97 -2.56 -3.44 8.81
CA ILE A 97 -2.41 -1.99 8.71
C ILE A 97 -3.73 -1.35 8.25
N ARG A 98 -4.14 -0.27 8.93
CA ARG A 98 -5.35 0.50 8.64
C ARG A 98 -4.97 1.95 8.38
N VAL A 99 -5.70 2.59 7.48
CA VAL A 99 -5.63 4.03 7.22
C VAL A 99 -6.95 4.67 7.65
N TRP A 100 -6.89 5.85 8.25
CA TRP A 100 -8.07 6.63 8.59
C TRP A 100 -8.40 7.53 7.41
N ARG A 101 -9.59 7.36 6.82
CA ARG A 101 -10.01 8.15 5.65
C ARG A 101 -11.53 8.31 5.58
N HIS A 102 -11.98 9.31 4.85
CA HIS A 102 -13.38 9.48 4.49
C HIS A 102 -13.80 8.49 3.40
N HIS A 103 -15.10 8.44 3.13
CA HIS A 103 -15.63 7.75 1.97
C HIS A 103 -15.17 8.45 0.68
N GLY A 104 -14.87 7.69 -0.38
CA GLY A 104 -14.38 8.23 -1.66
C GLY A 104 -12.87 8.47 -1.75
N GLU A 105 -12.17 8.62 -0.63
CA GLU A 105 -10.73 8.91 -0.58
C GLU A 105 -9.81 7.70 -0.86
N ARG A 106 -10.37 6.60 -1.38
CA ARG A 106 -9.63 5.33 -1.51
C ARG A 106 -8.38 5.44 -2.39
N MET A 107 -8.43 6.31 -3.40
CA MET A 107 -7.37 6.47 -4.41
C MET A 107 -6.38 7.61 -4.08
N LEU A 108 -6.57 8.33 -2.96
CA LEU A 108 -5.60 9.34 -2.55
C LEU A 108 -4.27 8.68 -2.24
N ASN A 109 -3.16 9.32 -2.64
CA ASN A 109 -1.82 8.78 -2.43
C ASN A 109 -1.53 8.48 -0.94
N THR A 110 -2.10 9.25 -0.01
CA THR A 110 -2.00 9.02 1.44
C THR A 110 -2.74 7.76 1.94
N CYS A 111 -3.70 7.27 1.15
CA CYS A 111 -4.54 6.11 1.43
C CYS A 111 -4.09 4.84 0.69
N VAL A 112 -3.07 4.97 -0.17
CA VAL A 112 -2.43 3.88 -0.89
C VAL A 112 -1.14 3.53 -0.17
N MET A 113 -0.94 2.25 0.10
CA MET A 113 0.35 1.75 0.51
C MET A 113 1.03 1.05 -0.65
N HIS A 114 2.30 1.41 -0.84
CA HIS A 114 3.12 0.77 -1.85
C HIS A 114 3.59 -0.59 -1.35
N ARG A 115 3.28 -1.64 -2.12
CA ARG A 115 3.81 -2.97 -1.84
C ARG A 115 5.27 -2.98 -2.26
N HIS A 116 6.17 -2.97 -1.28
CA HIS A 116 7.57 -3.26 -1.51
C HIS A 116 7.76 -4.77 -1.47
N THR A 117 8.25 -5.36 -2.56
CA THR A 117 8.79 -6.73 -2.58
C THR A 117 10.14 -6.73 -1.87
N GLY A 118 10.11 -6.61 -0.54
CA GLY A 118 11.30 -6.74 0.30
C GLY A 118 11.82 -8.19 0.35
N PRO A 119 13.04 -8.41 0.87
CA PRO A 119 13.62 -9.73 1.04
C PRO A 119 12.87 -10.49 2.15
N ALA A 120 11.75 -11.11 1.80
CA ALA A 120 11.06 -12.07 2.66
C ALA A 120 11.58 -13.48 2.36
N PRO A 121 11.80 -14.33 3.39
CA PRO A 121 12.11 -15.74 3.18
C PRO A 121 11.03 -16.38 2.30
N GLY A 122 11.44 -17.03 1.23
CA GLY A 122 10.52 -17.60 0.26
C GLY A 122 11.23 -18.41 -0.81
N ILE A 123 10.45 -19.26 -1.46
CA ILE A 123 10.89 -20.13 -2.55
C ILE A 123 10.54 -19.43 -3.86
N ILE A 124 11.48 -19.43 -4.80
CA ILE A 124 11.27 -18.92 -6.16
C ILE A 124 10.88 -20.10 -7.05
N VAL A 125 9.84 -19.92 -7.87
CA VAL A 125 9.33 -20.93 -8.80
C VAL A 125 9.21 -20.29 -10.18
N TRP A 126 9.74 -20.97 -11.19
CA TRP A 126 9.56 -20.61 -12.59
C TRP A 126 8.39 -21.36 -13.18
N ARG A 127 7.55 -20.66 -13.95
CA ARG A 127 6.44 -21.28 -14.66
C ARG A 127 6.21 -20.63 -16.02
N GLN A 128 5.88 -21.47 -16.98
CA GLN A 128 5.31 -21.11 -18.27
C GLN A 128 3.80 -21.39 -18.24
N TYR A 129 3.01 -20.49 -18.81
CA TYR A 129 1.55 -20.55 -18.88
C TYR A 129 1.08 -20.66 -20.32
#